data_AF-A0A1W9TW96-F1
#
_entry.id   AF-A0A1W9TW96-F1
#
_cell.length_a   1.000
_cell.length_b   1.000
_cell.length_c   1.000
_cell.angle_alpha   90.00
_cell.angle_beta   90.00
_cell.angle_gamma   90.00
#
_symmetry.space_group_name_H-M   'P 1'
#
loop_
_entity.id
_entity.type
_entity.pdbx_description
1 polymer ?
#
loop_
_entity_poly.entity_id
_entity_poly.type
_entity_poly.pdbx_seq_one_letter_code
_entity_poly.pdbx_strand_id
1 'polypeptide(L)'
;MPAIQPTGDSSLAAISSAYHTTGEEEKDPLGRDAFLTMLVAQLQNQDPLNPKEGTDFTSQLAQYSQLEQTISSNDNLESIKNAILEQSSETNTSDYLGKEVIGEVDAIEVTDGEPFGGFYTLEDPANVMILVTDANGAEVRTLYPGQMEAGNNDIDWDGMDNEGNPVMDGTYNYTVLSDNGSGFTKVLTTVSGKVDAILNKDGKTYLQVAGTFIQAESVLKVMEPVENTSAITNPLEYLGREIRVAETLINVDGGEVGGSGVSFSIERPDDVQVVIFDRNGNEIRTIELSKDEVEAGENTVSWDGKDNQGDMVANDLYGYVIKTKGVPVDMTRTGIVDGVSYKNGVAYLHLEDGSLADPISILNIK
;
A
#
# COMPACT_ATOMS: atom_id res chain seq x y z
N MET A 1 81.92 0.36 9.97
CA MET A 1 80.82 -0.55 9.60
C MET A 1 79.85 0.23 8.73
N PRO A 2 79.58 -0.18 7.49
CA PRO A 2 78.44 0.32 6.72
C PRO A 2 77.16 -0.41 7.17
N ALA A 3 76.07 0.32 7.34
CA ALA A 3 74.75 -0.23 7.66
C ALA A 3 74.11 -0.87 6.41
N ILE A 4 73.55 -2.07 6.57
CA ILE A 4 72.78 -2.77 5.55
C ILE A 4 71.34 -2.22 5.62
N GLN A 5 70.81 -1.72 4.50
CA GLN A 5 69.38 -1.38 4.38
C GLN A 5 68.56 -2.65 4.08
N PRO A 6 67.36 -2.80 4.66
CA PRO A 6 66.47 -3.93 4.36
C PRO A 6 65.75 -3.69 3.03
N THR A 7 65.99 -4.53 2.03
CA THR A 7 65.39 -4.46 0.68
C THR A 7 64.08 -5.27 0.55
N GLY A 8 63.33 -5.45 1.62
CA GLY A 8 62.17 -6.36 1.65
C GLY A 8 60.80 -5.75 1.30
N ASP A 9 60.67 -4.42 1.30
CA ASP A 9 59.35 -3.76 1.33
C ASP A 9 58.92 -3.15 -0.02
N SER A 10 59.86 -2.96 -0.96
CA SER A 10 59.60 -2.26 -2.22
C SER A 10 58.91 -3.12 -3.27
N SER A 11 58.99 -4.44 -3.18
CA SER A 11 58.32 -5.37 -4.10
C SER A 11 56.85 -5.58 -3.75
N LEU A 12 56.50 -5.58 -2.46
CA LEU A 12 55.12 -5.72 -1.99
C LEU A 12 54.27 -4.48 -2.30
N ALA A 13 54.84 -3.28 -2.17
CA ALA A 13 54.19 -2.03 -2.55
C ALA A 13 53.98 -1.88 -4.08
N ALA A 14 54.85 -2.49 -4.89
CA ALA A 14 54.72 -2.48 -6.34
C ALA A 14 53.59 -3.41 -6.83
N ILE A 15 53.35 -4.52 -6.12
CA ILE A 15 52.31 -5.49 -6.45
C ILE A 15 50.93 -4.96 -6.05
N SER A 16 50.79 -4.33 -4.88
CA SER A 16 49.51 -3.71 -4.47
C SER A 16 49.08 -2.58 -5.42
N SER A 17 50.05 -1.85 -5.98
CA SER A 17 49.81 -0.77 -6.94
C SER A 17 49.39 -1.28 -8.32
N ALA A 18 49.79 -2.50 -8.70
CA ALA A 18 49.42 -3.11 -9.98
C ALA A 18 47.99 -3.67 -10.00
N TYR A 19 47.41 -4.00 -8.84
CA TYR A 19 46.05 -4.53 -8.72
C TYR A 19 44.94 -3.48 -8.75
N HIS A 20 45.28 -2.19 -8.73
CA HIS A 20 44.29 -1.10 -8.72
C HIS A 20 44.01 -0.47 -10.10
N THR A 21 44.54 -1.03 -11.19
CA THR A 21 44.36 -0.41 -12.52
C THR A 21 44.02 -1.40 -13.62
N THR A 22 42.98 -2.22 -13.48
CA THR A 22 42.21 -2.70 -14.65
C THR A 22 40.82 -3.16 -14.20
N GLY A 23 39.78 -2.46 -14.65
CA GLY A 23 38.41 -2.94 -14.59
C GLY A 23 38.18 -3.89 -15.75
N GLU A 24 37.86 -5.13 -15.43
CA GLU A 24 36.97 -6.02 -16.18
C GLU A 24 36.71 -7.27 -15.33
N GLU A 25 35.44 -7.67 -15.29
CA GLU A 25 34.94 -8.81 -14.53
C GLU A 25 35.59 -10.12 -15.00
N GLU A 26 36.46 -10.70 -14.18
CA GLU A 26 36.63 -12.15 -14.15
C GLU A 26 36.67 -12.58 -12.69
N LYS A 27 35.68 -13.39 -12.29
CA LYS A 27 35.59 -14.01 -10.97
C LYS A 27 36.70 -15.05 -10.80
N ASP A 28 37.95 -14.60 -10.68
CA ASP A 28 39.01 -15.40 -10.09
C ASP A 28 38.91 -15.23 -8.57
N PRO A 29 38.50 -16.27 -7.81
CA PRO A 29 38.33 -16.15 -6.37
C PRO A 29 39.71 -15.96 -5.72
N LEU A 30 40.05 -14.68 -5.53
CA LEU A 30 40.97 -14.18 -4.51
C LEU A 30 42.45 -14.62 -4.62
N GLY A 31 42.90 -15.11 -5.79
CA GLY A 31 44.34 -15.33 -6.05
C GLY A 31 44.94 -16.55 -5.35
N ARG A 32 44.11 -17.50 -4.88
CA ARG A 32 44.56 -18.73 -4.21
C ARG A 32 45.42 -19.61 -5.11
N ASP A 33 45.04 -19.75 -6.38
CA ASP A 33 45.76 -20.60 -7.33
C ASP A 33 47.09 -19.97 -7.75
N ALA A 34 47.15 -18.64 -7.86
CA ALA A 34 48.40 -17.90 -8.04
C ALA A 34 49.33 -18.03 -6.82
N PHE A 35 48.76 -17.97 -5.60
CA PHE A 35 49.49 -18.16 -4.35
C PHE A 35 50.03 -19.60 -4.18
N LEU A 36 49.21 -20.62 -4.45
CA LEU A 36 49.63 -22.03 -4.39
C LEU A 36 50.70 -22.36 -5.43
N THR A 37 50.61 -21.78 -6.63
CA THR A 37 51.63 -21.91 -7.68
C THR A 37 52.95 -21.29 -7.25
N MET A 38 52.92 -20.12 -6.62
CA MET A 38 54.10 -19.46 -6.07
C MET A 38 54.73 -20.26 -4.92
N LEU A 39 53.90 -20.87 -4.07
CA LEU A 39 54.34 -21.73 -2.95
C LEU A 39 55.02 -23.01 -3.45
N VAL A 40 54.47 -23.66 -4.47
CA VAL A 40 55.07 -24.85 -5.11
C VAL A 40 56.42 -24.49 -5.77
N ALA A 41 56.50 -23.34 -6.45
CA ALA A 41 57.74 -22.86 -7.06
C ALA A 41 58.85 -22.57 -6.03
N GLN A 42 58.49 -22.07 -4.84
CA GLN A 42 59.44 -21.83 -3.74
C GLN A 42 59.89 -23.12 -3.07
N LEU A 43 59.00 -24.11 -2.88
CA LEU A 43 59.36 -25.44 -2.36
C LEU A 43 60.28 -26.22 -3.30
N GLN A 44 60.12 -26.05 -4.62
CA GLN A 44 60.99 -26.68 -5.62
C GLN A 44 62.41 -26.06 -5.68
N ASN A 45 62.60 -24.84 -5.18
CA ASN A 45 63.88 -24.11 -5.23
C ASN A 45 64.51 -23.86 -3.83
N GLN A 46 64.05 -24.53 -2.78
CA GLN A 46 64.65 -24.43 -1.45
C GLN A 46 65.97 -25.20 -1.35
N ASP A 47 66.95 -24.62 -0.67
CA ASP A 47 68.21 -25.27 -0.32
C ASP A 47 67.96 -26.25 0.86
N PRO A 48 68.21 -27.57 0.68
CA PRO A 48 67.94 -28.58 1.69
C PRO A 48 68.77 -28.43 2.99
N LEU A 49 69.77 -27.54 3.02
CA LEU A 49 70.61 -27.30 4.19
C LEU A 49 70.16 -26.15 5.09
N ASN A 50 69.10 -25.40 4.74
CA ASN A 50 68.53 -24.35 5.61
C ASN A 50 67.02 -24.14 5.40
N PRO A 51 66.15 -24.99 5.97
CA PRO A 51 64.71 -24.78 5.92
C PRO A 51 64.34 -23.64 6.88
N LYS A 52 64.09 -22.43 6.37
CA LYS A 52 63.39 -21.40 7.15
C LYS A 52 61.92 -21.33 6.73
N GLU A 53 61.09 -21.68 7.71
CA GLU A 53 59.67 -21.37 7.94
C GLU A 53 58.63 -21.90 6.94
N GLY A 54 58.20 -23.15 7.18
CA GLY A 54 56.95 -23.71 6.63
C GLY A 54 55.73 -23.56 7.56
N THR A 55 55.90 -23.01 8.77
CA THR A 55 54.86 -22.97 9.80
C THR A 55 53.92 -21.76 9.65
N ASP A 56 54.44 -20.62 9.20
CA ASP A 56 53.66 -19.39 9.03
C ASP A 56 52.69 -19.47 7.85
N PHE A 57 53.06 -20.20 6.79
CA PHE A 57 52.20 -20.41 5.61
C PHE A 57 51.00 -21.31 5.89
N THR A 58 51.17 -22.34 6.74
CA THR A 58 50.06 -23.22 7.14
C THR A 58 49.04 -22.43 7.97
N SER A 59 49.52 -21.49 8.80
CA SER A 59 48.67 -20.59 9.58
C SER A 59 47.93 -19.58 8.70
N GLN A 60 48.60 -19.03 7.67
CA GLN A 60 47.97 -18.14 6.69
C GLN A 60 46.95 -18.88 5.81
N LEU A 61 47.25 -20.09 5.32
CA LEU A 61 46.30 -20.91 4.57
C LEU A 61 45.07 -21.29 5.39
N ALA A 62 45.25 -21.60 6.68
CA ALA A 62 44.14 -21.85 7.59
C ALA A 62 43.28 -20.59 7.78
N GLN A 63 43.90 -19.41 7.92
CA GLN A 63 43.18 -18.14 7.98
C GLN A 63 42.42 -17.82 6.68
N TYR A 64 43.01 -18.11 5.51
CA TYR A 64 42.35 -17.96 4.21
C TYR A 64 41.19 -18.93 4.03
N SER A 65 41.37 -20.20 4.42
CA SER A 65 40.30 -21.20 4.36
C SER A 65 39.14 -20.82 5.27
N GLN A 66 39.44 -20.26 6.45
CA GLN A 66 38.44 -19.73 7.38
C GLN A 66 37.71 -18.52 6.80
N LEU A 67 38.42 -17.62 6.10
CA LEU A 67 37.83 -16.45 5.45
C LEU A 67 36.96 -16.85 4.25
N GLU A 68 37.43 -17.75 3.38
CA GLU A 68 36.63 -18.31 2.28
C GLU A 68 35.37 -18.99 2.81
N GLN A 69 35.49 -19.76 3.90
CA GLN A 69 34.33 -20.40 4.51
C GLN A 69 33.37 -19.39 5.16
N THR A 70 33.87 -18.26 5.64
CA THR A 70 33.04 -17.16 6.17
C THR A 70 32.32 -16.42 5.03
N ILE A 71 33.02 -16.12 3.93
CA ILE A 71 32.44 -15.50 2.73
C ILE A 71 31.36 -16.43 2.15
N SER A 72 31.68 -17.70 1.93
CA SER A 72 30.71 -18.68 1.43
C SER A 72 29.53 -18.88 2.40
N SER A 73 29.75 -18.82 3.71
CA SER A 73 28.64 -18.85 4.68
C SER A 73 27.76 -17.61 4.59
N ASN A 74 28.35 -16.43 4.39
CA ASN A 74 27.58 -15.20 4.18
C ASN A 74 26.79 -15.24 2.88
N ASP A 75 27.38 -15.71 1.76
CA ASP A 75 26.69 -15.87 0.48
C ASP A 75 25.52 -16.87 0.58
N ASN A 76 25.72 -17.97 1.32
CA ASN A 76 24.68 -18.94 1.60
C ASN A 76 23.58 -18.36 2.51
N LEU A 77 23.94 -17.57 3.51
CA LEU A 77 22.98 -16.89 4.39
C LEU A 77 22.19 -15.81 3.64
N GLU A 78 22.81 -15.12 2.69
CA GLU A 78 22.15 -14.16 1.80
C GLU A 78 21.22 -14.87 0.81
N SER A 79 21.64 -16.00 0.26
CA SER A 79 20.79 -16.86 -0.58
C SER A 79 19.60 -17.44 0.21
N ILE A 80 19.82 -17.85 1.46
CA ILE A 80 18.77 -18.32 2.37
C ILE A 80 17.83 -17.17 2.75
N LYS A 81 18.37 -15.98 3.03
CA LYS A 81 17.56 -14.78 3.30
C LYS A 81 16.68 -14.44 2.10
N ASN A 82 17.23 -14.48 0.89
CA ASN A 82 16.47 -14.21 -0.34
C ASN A 82 15.41 -15.30 -0.58
N ALA A 83 15.75 -16.58 -0.39
CA ALA A 83 14.79 -17.68 -0.49
C ALA A 83 13.70 -17.63 0.61
N ILE A 84 14.04 -17.20 1.82
CA ILE A 84 13.07 -16.99 2.91
C ILE A 84 12.18 -15.80 2.59
N LEU A 85 12.73 -14.68 2.10
CA LEU A 85 11.96 -13.50 1.68
C LEU A 85 11.00 -13.86 0.54
N GLU A 86 11.49 -14.54 -0.50
CA GLU A 86 10.70 -15.08 -1.62
C GLU A 86 9.60 -16.04 -1.13
N GLN A 87 9.86 -16.85 -0.11
CA GLN A 87 8.89 -17.80 0.44
C GLN A 87 7.91 -17.16 1.45
N SER A 88 8.27 -16.08 2.14
CA SER A 88 7.38 -15.35 3.05
C SER A 88 6.46 -14.36 2.34
N SER A 89 6.75 -14.00 1.09
CA SER A 89 5.91 -13.16 0.24
C SER A 89 4.93 -13.95 -0.64
N GLU A 90 4.91 -15.28 -0.55
CA GLU A 90 3.77 -16.10 -1.03
C GLU A 90 2.57 -15.98 -0.08
N THR A 91 2.12 -14.75 0.19
CA THR A 91 0.70 -14.52 0.45
C THR A 91 -0.01 -15.11 -0.76
N ASN A 92 -0.94 -16.06 -0.59
CA ASN A 92 -1.66 -16.71 -1.69
C ASN A 92 -2.19 -15.67 -2.68
N THR A 93 -1.42 -15.31 -3.70
CA THR A 93 -1.75 -14.21 -4.62
C THR A 93 -2.97 -14.55 -5.44
N SER A 94 -3.19 -15.86 -5.66
CA SER A 94 -4.40 -16.42 -6.24
C SER A 94 -5.67 -16.09 -5.45
N ASP A 95 -5.57 -15.76 -4.16
CA ASP A 95 -6.72 -15.40 -3.34
C ASP A 95 -7.18 -13.96 -3.58
N TYR A 96 -6.40 -13.08 -4.20
CA TYR A 96 -6.81 -11.69 -4.44
C TYR A 96 -7.50 -11.51 -5.79
N LEU A 97 -7.10 -12.28 -6.81
CA LEU A 97 -7.60 -12.09 -8.17
C LEU A 97 -9.12 -12.21 -8.23
N GLY A 98 -9.77 -11.15 -8.71
CA GLY A 98 -11.22 -11.07 -8.83
C GLY A 98 -11.98 -10.80 -7.52
N LYS A 99 -11.29 -10.70 -6.37
CA LYS A 99 -11.87 -10.18 -5.12
C LYS A 99 -11.88 -8.67 -5.12
N GLU A 100 -12.77 -8.08 -4.32
CA GLU A 100 -12.70 -6.66 -4.01
C GLU A 100 -11.73 -6.43 -2.85
N VAL A 101 -10.93 -5.38 -2.96
CA VAL A 101 -9.97 -4.99 -1.92
C VAL A 101 -10.08 -3.50 -1.64
N ILE A 102 -9.74 -3.13 -0.42
CA ILE A 102 -9.45 -1.74 -0.03
C ILE A 102 -7.99 -1.73 0.41
N GLY A 103 -7.19 -0.85 -0.19
CA GLY A 103 -5.79 -0.68 0.16
C GLY A 103 -5.45 0.79 0.41
N GLU A 104 -4.46 1.02 1.26
CA GLU A 104 -3.79 2.32 1.36
C GLU A 104 -2.66 2.36 0.33
N VAL A 105 -2.51 3.51 -0.32
CA VAL A 105 -1.42 3.77 -1.27
C VAL A 105 -0.71 4.99 -0.73
N ASP A 106 0.35 4.79 0.00
CA ASP A 106 1.15 5.87 0.57
C ASP A 106 2.64 5.66 0.33
N ALA A 107 2.99 4.67 -0.50
CA ALA A 107 4.36 4.32 -0.84
C ALA A 107 4.59 4.24 -2.34
N ILE A 108 5.80 4.66 -2.75
CA ILE A 108 6.36 4.49 -4.09
C ILE A 108 7.61 3.62 -3.93
N GLU A 109 7.74 2.61 -4.77
CA GLU A 109 8.94 1.77 -4.83
C GLU A 109 9.90 2.30 -5.88
N VAL A 110 11.19 2.40 -5.56
CA VAL A 110 12.24 2.71 -6.53
C VAL A 110 13.12 1.48 -6.70
N THR A 111 13.29 1.03 -7.94
CA THR A 111 14.18 -0.09 -8.30
C THR A 111 14.93 0.24 -9.57
N ASP A 112 16.25 0.02 -9.57
CA ASP A 112 17.15 0.47 -10.64
C ASP A 112 16.97 1.96 -10.99
N GLY A 113 16.65 2.78 -9.97
CA GLY A 113 16.36 4.21 -10.14
C GLY A 113 15.03 4.55 -10.82
N GLU A 114 14.17 3.57 -11.10
CA GLU A 114 12.83 3.79 -11.68
C GLU A 114 11.74 3.71 -10.59
N PRO A 115 11.00 4.79 -10.35
CA PRO A 115 9.84 4.77 -9.46
C PRO A 115 8.67 3.97 -10.03
N PHE A 116 7.95 3.27 -9.16
CA PHE A 116 6.76 2.50 -9.49
C PHE A 116 5.70 2.63 -8.39
N GLY A 117 4.49 3.00 -8.81
CA GLY A 117 3.35 3.25 -7.92
C GLY A 117 3.14 4.74 -7.64
N GLY A 118 2.36 5.02 -6.60
CA GLY A 118 1.95 6.38 -6.25
C GLY A 118 0.63 6.79 -6.90
N PHE A 119 -0.35 7.06 -6.05
CA PHE A 119 -1.74 7.31 -6.44
C PHE A 119 -2.46 8.21 -5.42
N TYR A 120 -3.38 9.03 -5.91
CA TYR A 120 -4.32 9.79 -5.08
C TYR A 120 -5.62 10.08 -5.82
N THR A 121 -6.70 10.29 -5.05
CA THR A 121 -8.01 10.69 -5.59
C THR A 121 -8.39 12.07 -5.07
N LEU A 122 -8.85 12.93 -5.96
CA LEU A 122 -9.42 14.24 -5.62
C LEU A 122 -10.94 14.20 -5.76
N GLU A 123 -11.66 14.71 -4.75
CA GLU A 123 -13.12 14.84 -4.82
C GLU A 123 -13.54 16.01 -5.72
N ASP A 124 -12.81 17.12 -5.66
CA ASP A 124 -13.02 18.35 -6.43
C ASP A 124 -11.70 18.81 -7.07
N PRO A 125 -11.74 19.61 -8.15
CA PRO A 125 -10.54 20.23 -8.71
C PRO A 125 -9.81 21.09 -7.67
N ALA A 126 -8.51 20.87 -7.51
CA ALA A 126 -7.70 21.51 -6.47
C ALA A 126 -6.24 21.70 -6.89
N ASN A 127 -5.54 22.64 -6.24
CA ASN A 127 -4.07 22.71 -6.33
C ASN A 127 -3.44 21.63 -5.47
N VAL A 128 -2.48 20.87 -6.01
CA VAL A 128 -1.88 19.72 -5.36
C VAL A 128 -0.41 19.97 -5.02
N MET A 129 0.00 19.51 -3.84
CA MET A 129 1.38 19.39 -3.39
C MET A 129 1.60 17.98 -2.86
N ILE A 130 2.72 17.34 -3.23
CA ILE A 130 3.05 15.98 -2.83
C ILE A 130 4.40 16.01 -2.14
N LEU A 131 4.45 15.58 -0.89
CA LEU A 131 5.68 15.43 -0.12
C LEU A 131 6.10 13.96 -0.14
N VAL A 132 7.28 13.66 -0.70
CA VAL A 132 7.90 12.34 -0.68
C VAL A 132 8.96 12.29 0.41
N THR A 133 8.94 11.22 1.21
CA THR A 133 9.81 11.02 2.37
C THR A 133 10.47 9.64 2.36
N ASP A 134 11.65 9.53 2.96
CA ASP A 134 12.30 8.24 3.18
C ASP A 134 11.63 7.43 4.31
N ALA A 135 12.15 6.23 4.58
CA ALA A 135 11.68 5.36 5.66
C ALA A 135 11.81 5.97 7.07
N ASN A 136 12.65 7.00 7.26
CA ASN A 136 12.81 7.72 8.51
C ASN A 136 11.89 8.95 8.61
N GLY A 137 11.09 9.23 7.57
CA GLY A 137 10.25 10.41 7.47
C GLY A 137 11.02 11.67 7.10
N ALA A 138 12.27 11.57 6.66
CA ALA A 138 13.02 12.71 6.15
C ALA A 138 12.52 13.09 4.76
N GLU A 139 12.37 14.40 4.50
CA GLU A 139 11.96 14.89 3.18
C GLU A 139 13.01 14.54 2.13
N VAL A 140 12.52 13.97 1.02
CA VAL A 140 13.32 13.61 -0.14
C VAL A 140 12.99 14.56 -1.30
N ARG A 141 11.71 14.76 -1.57
CA ARG A 141 11.24 15.56 -2.69
C ARG A 141 9.89 16.18 -2.38
N THR A 142 9.68 17.43 -2.82
CA THR A 142 8.33 18.00 -2.90
C THR A 142 7.94 18.24 -4.36
N LEU A 143 6.82 17.67 -4.78
CA LEU A 143 6.25 17.85 -6.13
C LEU A 143 5.10 18.86 -6.08
N TYR A 144 4.99 19.64 -7.16
CA TYR A 144 3.94 20.64 -7.35
C TYR A 144 3.25 20.42 -8.70
N PRO A 145 2.33 19.43 -8.81
CA PRO A 145 1.54 19.23 -10.02
C PRO A 145 0.72 20.46 -10.42
N GLY A 146 0.39 21.32 -9.45
CA GLY A 146 -0.43 22.51 -9.67
C GLY A 146 -1.91 22.15 -9.62
N GLN A 147 -2.72 22.81 -10.45
CA GLN A 147 -4.16 22.55 -10.49
C GLN A 147 -4.46 21.23 -11.19
N MET A 148 -5.14 20.34 -10.48
CA MET A 148 -5.58 19.03 -10.96
C MET A 148 -7.11 18.95 -10.96
N GLU A 149 -7.67 18.13 -11.84
CA GLU A 149 -9.11 17.85 -11.89
C GLU A 149 -9.50 16.80 -10.84
N ALA A 150 -10.80 16.75 -10.52
CA ALA A 150 -11.36 15.69 -9.69
C ALA A 150 -11.16 14.31 -10.33
N GLY A 151 -11.05 13.29 -9.49
CA GLY A 151 -10.87 11.90 -9.87
C GLY A 151 -9.51 11.33 -9.51
N ASN A 152 -9.20 10.22 -10.16
CA ASN A 152 -8.03 9.38 -9.90
C ASN A 152 -6.79 9.94 -10.60
N ASN A 153 -5.69 10.08 -9.87
CA ASN A 153 -4.44 10.66 -10.36
C ASN A 153 -3.25 9.82 -9.91
N ASP A 154 -2.33 9.55 -10.83
CA ASP A 154 -1.04 8.91 -10.53
C ASP A 154 0.00 9.97 -10.11
N ILE A 155 1.00 9.54 -9.33
CA ILE A 155 2.12 10.39 -8.93
C ILE A 155 3.27 10.21 -9.91
N ASP A 156 3.57 11.26 -10.65
CA ASP A 156 4.69 11.29 -11.60
C ASP A 156 5.97 11.80 -10.91
N TRP A 157 6.57 10.93 -10.08
CA TRP A 157 7.90 11.19 -9.51
C TRP A 157 8.99 10.55 -10.38
N ASP A 158 10.09 11.27 -10.56
CA ASP A 158 11.23 10.90 -11.41
C ASP A 158 12.35 10.15 -10.66
N GLY A 159 12.18 9.89 -9.37
CA GLY A 159 13.18 9.21 -8.54
C GLY A 159 14.35 10.12 -8.15
N MET A 160 14.16 11.43 -8.19
CA MET A 160 15.17 12.41 -7.79
C MET A 160 14.79 13.14 -6.49
N ASP A 161 15.79 13.52 -5.71
CA ASP A 161 15.65 14.39 -4.55
C ASP A 161 15.46 15.87 -4.94
N ASN A 162 15.28 16.76 -3.96
CA ASN A 162 15.14 18.21 -4.19
C ASN A 162 16.40 18.86 -4.81
N GLU A 163 17.56 18.26 -4.63
CA GLU A 163 18.84 18.68 -5.21
C GLU A 163 19.06 18.16 -6.65
N GLY A 164 18.18 17.28 -7.13
CA GLY A 164 18.23 16.67 -8.47
C GLY A 164 19.17 15.46 -8.56
N ASN A 165 19.57 14.88 -7.43
CA ASN A 165 20.31 13.61 -7.42
C ASN A 165 19.34 12.44 -7.44
N PRO A 166 19.70 11.31 -8.08
CA PRO A 166 18.91 10.09 -8.00
C PRO A 166 18.91 9.57 -6.55
N VAL A 167 17.75 9.10 -6.10
CA VAL A 167 17.62 8.44 -4.80
C VAL A 167 18.12 6.99 -4.88
N MET A 168 18.33 6.36 -3.72
CA MET A 168 18.66 4.94 -3.67
C MET A 168 17.41 4.10 -3.91
N ASP A 169 17.61 2.86 -4.37
CA ASP A 169 16.53 1.89 -4.45
C ASP A 169 15.92 1.62 -3.06
N GLY A 170 14.59 1.49 -3.01
CA GLY A 170 13.85 1.26 -1.79
C GLY A 170 12.44 1.85 -1.81
N THR A 171 11.77 1.76 -0.67
CA THR A 171 10.41 2.25 -0.47
C THR A 171 10.41 3.68 0.09
N TYR A 172 9.67 4.57 -0.55
CA TYR A 172 9.50 5.97 -0.18
C TYR A 172 8.03 6.24 0.12
N ASN A 173 7.75 6.87 1.26
CA ASN A 173 6.38 7.25 1.60
C ASN A 173 6.03 8.59 0.95
N TYR A 174 4.75 8.86 0.74
CA TYR A 174 4.30 10.16 0.28
C TYR A 174 3.06 10.66 1.03
N THR A 175 2.90 11.99 1.06
CA THR A 175 1.72 12.67 1.58
C THR A 175 1.22 13.64 0.53
N VAL A 176 -0.06 13.50 0.15
CA VAL A 176 -0.72 14.40 -0.79
C VAL A 176 -1.52 15.46 -0.02
N LEU A 177 -1.34 16.72 -0.42
CA LEU A 177 -2.06 17.87 0.12
C LEU A 177 -2.78 18.58 -1.04
N SER A 178 -4.05 18.96 -0.84
CA SER A 178 -4.87 19.67 -1.82
C SER A 178 -5.39 21.00 -1.26
N ASP A 179 -5.47 22.03 -2.11
CA ASP A 179 -6.08 23.33 -1.79
C ASP A 179 -7.12 23.73 -2.86
N ASN A 180 -8.39 23.79 -2.46
CA ASN A 180 -9.52 24.22 -3.28
C ASN A 180 -9.90 25.71 -3.06
N GLY A 181 -9.02 26.50 -2.42
CA GLY A 181 -9.23 27.90 -2.05
C GLY A 181 -9.44 28.13 -0.55
N SER A 182 -9.40 27.06 0.26
CA SER A 182 -9.55 27.10 1.73
C SER A 182 -8.25 26.82 2.48
N GLY A 183 -7.14 26.59 1.77
CA GLY A 183 -5.84 26.16 2.30
C GLY A 183 -5.60 24.66 2.10
N PHE A 184 -4.33 24.24 2.25
CA PHE A 184 -3.92 22.85 2.04
C PHE A 184 -4.45 21.91 3.13
N THR A 185 -5.14 20.86 2.71
CA THR A 185 -5.60 19.74 3.55
C THR A 185 -5.03 18.41 3.05
N LYS A 186 -4.81 17.44 3.95
CA LYS A 186 -4.34 16.11 3.57
C LYS A 186 -5.41 15.36 2.78
N VAL A 187 -5.02 14.82 1.63
CA VAL A 187 -5.83 13.93 0.81
C VAL A 187 -5.64 12.49 1.30
N LEU A 188 -6.74 11.76 1.43
CA LEU A 188 -6.68 10.34 1.75
C LEU A 188 -6.31 9.57 0.47
N THR A 189 -5.34 8.67 0.57
CA THR A 189 -4.78 7.94 -0.57
C THR A 189 -5.18 6.47 -0.52
N THR A 190 -6.47 6.20 -0.29
CA THR A 190 -7.03 4.85 -0.34
C THR A 190 -7.56 4.54 -1.73
N VAL A 191 -7.47 3.28 -2.14
CA VAL A 191 -8.11 2.77 -3.35
C VAL A 191 -8.97 1.57 -3.00
N SER A 192 -10.16 1.51 -3.59
CA SER A 192 -11.07 0.37 -3.49
C SER A 192 -11.46 -0.13 -4.87
N GLY A 193 -11.66 -1.43 -4.98
CA GLY A 193 -12.17 -2.03 -6.20
C GLY A 193 -11.79 -3.49 -6.34
N LYS A 194 -12.25 -4.07 -7.45
CA LYS A 194 -11.89 -5.43 -7.84
C LYS A 194 -10.43 -5.49 -8.28
N VAL A 195 -9.74 -6.56 -7.87
CA VAL A 195 -8.40 -6.87 -8.37
C VAL A 195 -8.53 -7.45 -9.78
N ASP A 196 -8.18 -6.65 -10.77
CA ASP A 196 -8.29 -7.00 -12.20
C ASP A 196 -7.05 -7.77 -12.69
N ALA A 197 -5.88 -7.49 -12.12
CA ALA A 197 -4.63 -8.13 -12.47
C ALA A 197 -3.70 -8.23 -11.27
N ILE A 198 -2.73 -9.14 -11.36
CA ILE A 198 -1.64 -9.30 -10.40
C ILE A 198 -0.34 -9.19 -11.17
N LEU A 199 0.55 -8.32 -10.70
CA LEU A 199 1.88 -8.11 -11.25
C LEU A 199 2.91 -8.49 -10.18
N ASN A 200 3.79 -9.43 -10.51
CA ASN A 200 4.98 -9.70 -9.71
C ASN A 200 6.16 -8.94 -10.34
N LYS A 201 6.72 -8.01 -9.58
CA LYS A 201 7.87 -7.20 -10.00
C LYS A 201 8.85 -7.12 -8.82
N ASP A 202 10.12 -7.45 -9.06
CA ASP A 202 11.22 -7.34 -8.08
C ASP A 202 10.96 -8.05 -6.74
N GLY A 203 10.34 -9.23 -6.79
CA GLY A 203 9.99 -10.03 -5.60
C GLY A 203 8.78 -9.50 -4.82
N LYS A 204 8.17 -8.40 -5.25
CA LYS A 204 6.96 -7.82 -4.66
C LYS A 204 5.73 -8.13 -5.50
N THR A 205 4.62 -8.38 -4.82
CA THR A 205 3.31 -8.57 -5.45
C THR A 205 2.56 -7.25 -5.49
N TYR A 206 2.11 -6.85 -6.68
CA TYR A 206 1.24 -5.71 -6.89
C TYR A 206 -0.13 -6.17 -7.40
N LEU A 207 -1.20 -5.58 -6.86
CA LEU A 207 -2.58 -5.80 -7.26
C LEU A 207 -3.05 -4.60 -8.10
N GLN A 208 -3.60 -4.85 -9.28
CA GLN A 208 -4.25 -3.80 -10.06
C GLN A 208 -5.68 -3.59 -9.56
N VAL A 209 -5.96 -2.42 -9.00
CA VAL A 209 -7.25 -2.04 -8.42
C VAL A 209 -7.67 -0.71 -9.01
N ALA A 210 -8.85 -0.63 -9.62
CA ALA A 210 -9.35 0.58 -10.27
C ALA A 210 -8.36 1.23 -11.27
N GLY A 211 -7.52 0.41 -11.91
CA GLY A 211 -6.50 0.83 -12.88
C GLY A 211 -5.12 1.16 -12.29
N THR A 212 -4.99 1.30 -10.96
CA THR A 212 -3.69 1.58 -10.30
C THR A 212 -3.09 0.33 -9.66
N PHE A 213 -1.77 0.31 -9.47
CA PHE A 213 -1.07 -0.80 -8.82
C PHE A 213 -0.76 -0.48 -7.36
N ILE A 214 -1.23 -1.33 -6.45
CA ILE A 214 -0.94 -1.26 -5.02
C ILE A 214 -0.15 -2.49 -4.58
N GLN A 215 0.70 -2.37 -3.58
CA GLN A 215 1.39 -3.55 -3.02
C GLN A 215 0.36 -4.43 -2.29
N ALA A 216 0.46 -5.75 -2.44
CA ALA A 216 -0.46 -6.68 -1.77
C ALA A 216 -0.44 -6.54 -0.24
N GLU A 217 0.70 -6.12 0.32
CA GLU A 217 0.87 -5.85 1.76
C GLU A 217 0.12 -4.58 2.23
N SER A 218 -0.22 -3.66 1.31
CA SER A 218 -0.96 -2.44 1.64
C SER A 218 -2.48 -2.63 1.58
N VAL A 219 -2.95 -3.86 1.29
CA VAL A 219 -4.36 -4.22 1.38
C VAL A 219 -4.81 -4.22 2.84
N LEU A 220 -5.67 -3.27 3.19
CA LEU A 220 -6.27 -3.15 4.51
C LEU A 220 -7.39 -4.17 4.72
N LYS A 221 -8.16 -4.47 3.67
CA LYS A 221 -9.30 -5.39 3.73
C LYS A 221 -9.48 -6.12 2.41
N VAL A 222 -9.62 -7.44 2.49
CA VAL A 222 -10.11 -8.28 1.39
C VAL A 222 -11.58 -8.51 1.60
N MET A 223 -12.39 -8.09 0.64
CA MET A 223 -13.80 -8.40 0.59
C MET A 223 -13.97 -9.73 -0.16
N GLU A 224 -14.69 -10.66 0.44
CA GLU A 224 -15.05 -11.93 -0.21
C GLU A 224 -15.62 -11.66 -1.61
N PRO A 225 -15.23 -12.45 -2.63
CA PRO A 225 -15.68 -12.22 -3.99
C PRO A 225 -17.20 -12.23 -4.01
N VAL A 226 -17.76 -11.11 -4.45
CA VAL A 226 -19.17 -11.01 -4.77
C VAL A 226 -19.43 -12.05 -5.87
N GLU A 227 -20.20 -13.09 -5.57
CA GLU A 227 -20.68 -13.98 -6.62
C GLU A 227 -21.40 -13.10 -7.65
N ASN A 228 -20.98 -13.23 -8.92
CA ASN A 228 -21.51 -12.48 -10.04
C ASN A 228 -23.04 -12.41 -9.98
N THR A 229 -23.57 -11.26 -9.60
CA THR A 229 -24.93 -10.89 -9.95
C THR A 229 -24.76 -9.83 -11.02
N SER A 230 -24.93 -10.23 -12.27
CA SER A 230 -25.16 -9.25 -13.33
C SER A 230 -26.23 -8.31 -12.80
N ALA A 231 -25.94 -7.00 -12.72
CA ALA A 231 -26.88 -6.02 -12.22
C ALA A 231 -28.26 -6.30 -12.84
N ILE A 232 -29.22 -6.68 -12.00
CA ILE A 232 -30.56 -6.99 -12.48
C ILE A 232 -31.14 -5.66 -12.92
N THR A 233 -31.26 -5.46 -14.23
CA THR A 233 -31.80 -4.22 -14.81
C THR A 233 -33.29 -4.02 -14.51
N ASN A 234 -33.99 -5.06 -14.05
CA ASN A 234 -35.39 -5.01 -13.64
C ASN A 234 -35.53 -5.08 -12.11
N PRO A 235 -35.84 -3.97 -11.42
CA PRO A 235 -35.99 -3.90 -9.97
C PRO A 235 -36.94 -4.95 -9.37
N LEU A 236 -37.93 -5.43 -10.14
CA LEU A 236 -38.89 -6.44 -9.65
C LEU A 236 -38.28 -7.82 -9.43
N GLU A 237 -37.13 -8.16 -10.04
CA GLU A 237 -36.54 -9.49 -9.86
C GLU A 237 -35.76 -9.63 -8.55
N TYR A 238 -35.60 -8.53 -7.81
CA TYR A 238 -35.07 -8.53 -6.45
C TYR A 238 -36.09 -8.98 -5.41
N LEU A 239 -37.40 -8.93 -5.70
CA LEU A 239 -38.45 -9.31 -4.75
C LEU A 239 -38.24 -10.73 -4.20
N GLY A 240 -38.25 -10.84 -2.87
CA GLY A 240 -38.05 -12.07 -2.11
C GLY A 240 -36.60 -12.54 -2.01
N ARG A 241 -35.63 -11.78 -2.54
CA ARG A 241 -34.20 -12.10 -2.42
C ARG A 241 -33.57 -11.37 -1.26
N GLU A 242 -32.56 -11.99 -0.66
CA GLU A 242 -31.71 -11.33 0.33
C GLU A 242 -30.64 -10.54 -0.40
N ILE A 243 -30.55 -9.24 -0.15
CA ILE A 243 -29.54 -8.36 -0.74
C ILE A 243 -28.64 -7.78 0.35
N ARG A 244 -27.37 -7.56 0.01
CA ARG A 244 -26.43 -6.77 0.80
C ARG A 244 -26.14 -5.46 0.07
N VAL A 245 -26.20 -4.32 0.75
CA VAL A 245 -26.08 -2.98 0.15
C VAL A 245 -25.08 -2.11 0.89
N ALA A 246 -24.42 -1.18 0.19
CA ALA A 246 -23.42 -0.25 0.75
C ALA A 246 -24.01 1.10 1.20
N GLU A 247 -25.19 1.45 0.70
CA GLU A 247 -25.83 2.72 0.98
C GLU A 247 -27.28 2.50 1.39
N THR A 248 -27.69 3.24 2.41
CA THR A 248 -29.00 3.13 3.04
C THR A 248 -29.67 4.48 2.93
N LEU A 249 -30.68 4.54 2.07
CA LEU A 249 -31.47 5.74 1.86
C LEU A 249 -32.49 5.87 2.97
N ILE A 250 -32.68 7.09 3.45
CA ILE A 250 -33.72 7.46 4.39
C ILE A 250 -34.89 8.02 3.59
N ASN A 251 -36.07 7.45 3.79
CA ASN A 251 -37.30 8.00 3.23
C ASN A 251 -37.90 9.01 4.19
N VAL A 252 -38.20 10.23 3.73
CA VAL A 252 -39.06 11.15 4.46
C VAL A 252 -40.36 11.31 3.69
N ASP A 253 -41.49 10.99 4.33
CA ASP A 253 -42.82 11.18 3.76
C ASP A 253 -43.79 11.72 4.80
N GLY A 254 -44.53 12.76 4.44
CA GLY A 254 -45.46 13.45 5.34
C GLY A 254 -44.81 14.05 6.59
N GLY A 255 -43.48 14.27 6.58
CA GLY A 255 -42.71 14.69 7.77
C GLY A 255 -42.35 13.56 8.73
N GLU A 256 -42.63 12.31 8.38
CA GLU A 256 -42.20 11.12 9.11
C GLU A 256 -40.96 10.51 8.43
N VAL A 257 -39.97 10.14 9.24
CA VAL A 257 -38.76 9.44 8.80
C VAL A 257 -39.06 7.93 8.79
N GLY A 258 -38.97 7.31 7.62
CA GLY A 258 -39.19 5.88 7.42
C GLY A 258 -37.98 5.03 7.75
N GLY A 259 -38.23 3.78 8.17
CA GLY A 259 -37.21 2.77 8.48
C GLY A 259 -36.72 2.78 9.94
N SER A 260 -35.75 1.92 10.23
CA SER A 260 -35.15 1.72 11.57
C SER A 260 -34.21 2.84 12.03
N GLY A 261 -33.91 3.81 11.17
CA GLY A 261 -32.91 4.86 11.40
C GLY A 261 -31.62 4.65 10.61
N VAL A 262 -30.59 5.43 10.96
CA VAL A 262 -29.23 5.38 10.41
C VAL A 262 -28.45 4.30 11.14
N SER A 263 -28.14 3.21 10.46
CA SER A 263 -27.37 2.10 11.01
C SER A 263 -25.93 2.10 10.50
N PHE A 264 -25.00 1.72 11.37
CA PHE A 264 -23.57 1.58 11.06
C PHE A 264 -22.87 0.68 12.09
N SER A 265 -21.70 0.14 11.75
CA SER A 265 -20.87 -0.62 12.68
C SER A 265 -19.45 -0.05 12.76
N ILE A 266 -18.91 0.06 13.97
CA ILE A 266 -17.53 0.49 14.22
C ILE A 266 -16.78 -0.53 15.08
N GLU A 267 -15.48 -0.66 14.87
CA GLU A 267 -14.67 -1.67 15.57
C GLU A 267 -14.42 -1.36 17.06
N ARG A 268 -14.50 -0.07 17.42
CA ARG A 268 -14.33 0.44 18.78
C ARG A 268 -15.06 1.77 18.94
N PRO A 269 -15.47 2.15 20.16
CA PRO A 269 -16.10 3.45 20.41
C PRO A 269 -15.22 4.62 19.94
N ASP A 270 -15.82 5.57 19.21
CA ASP A 270 -15.19 6.82 18.76
C ASP A 270 -16.26 7.92 18.65
N ASP A 271 -15.83 9.18 18.55
CA ASP A 271 -16.74 10.26 18.19
C ASP A 271 -17.25 10.04 16.76
N VAL A 272 -18.57 10.07 16.57
CA VAL A 272 -19.23 9.80 15.29
C VAL A 272 -20.01 11.03 14.84
N GLN A 273 -19.87 11.38 13.56
CA GLN A 273 -20.77 12.31 12.88
C GLN A 273 -21.58 11.56 11.82
N VAL A 274 -22.90 11.57 11.97
CA VAL A 274 -23.83 11.14 10.94
C VAL A 274 -24.19 12.35 10.09
N VAL A 275 -23.77 12.37 8.83
CA VAL A 275 -24.05 13.48 7.92
C VAL A 275 -25.09 13.01 6.91
N ILE A 276 -26.22 13.71 6.85
CA ILE A 276 -27.38 13.41 6.00
C ILE A 276 -27.41 14.40 4.84
N PHE A 277 -27.60 13.88 3.62
CA PHE A 277 -27.57 14.66 2.39
C PHE A 277 -28.89 14.54 1.62
N ASP A 278 -29.23 15.59 0.88
CA ASP A 278 -30.24 15.49 -0.16
C ASP A 278 -29.70 14.75 -1.40
N ARG A 279 -30.57 14.47 -2.36
CA ARG A 279 -30.23 13.82 -3.63
C ARG A 279 -29.24 14.61 -4.51
N ASN A 280 -29.02 15.89 -4.24
CA ASN A 280 -28.07 16.72 -4.98
C ASN A 280 -26.70 16.76 -4.28
N GLY A 281 -26.52 16.03 -3.18
CA GLY A 281 -25.30 15.99 -2.38
C GLY A 281 -25.19 17.16 -1.39
N ASN A 282 -26.24 17.98 -1.21
CA ASN A 282 -26.19 19.05 -0.21
C ASN A 282 -26.36 18.46 1.18
N GLU A 283 -25.51 18.86 2.13
CA GLU A 283 -25.69 18.52 3.54
C GLU A 283 -26.98 19.15 4.08
N ILE A 284 -27.81 18.32 4.70
CA ILE A 284 -29.09 18.70 5.30
C ILE A 284 -28.97 18.71 6.82
N ARG A 285 -28.33 17.68 7.38
CA ARG A 285 -28.22 17.51 8.83
C ARG A 285 -26.92 16.83 9.20
N THR A 286 -26.28 17.32 10.25
CA THR A 286 -25.23 16.57 10.95
C THR A 286 -25.72 16.21 12.36
N ILE A 287 -25.62 14.94 12.73
CA ILE A 287 -25.87 14.43 14.08
C ILE A 287 -24.53 14.03 14.67
N GLU A 288 -24.13 14.69 15.75
CA GLU A 288 -22.89 14.38 16.47
C GLU A 288 -23.19 13.45 17.64
N LEU A 289 -22.41 12.38 17.74
CA LEU A 289 -22.47 11.41 18.83
C LEU A 289 -21.08 11.33 19.45
N SER A 290 -21.01 11.48 20.76
CA SER A 290 -19.77 11.29 21.48
C SER A 290 -19.42 9.80 21.56
N LYS A 291 -18.13 9.50 21.73
CA LYS A 291 -17.66 8.12 21.96
C LYS A 291 -18.38 7.35 23.08
N ASP A 292 -19.01 8.06 24.03
CA ASP A 292 -19.70 7.43 25.17
C ASP A 292 -21.14 7.01 24.80
N GLU A 293 -21.64 7.46 23.64
CA GLU A 293 -22.97 7.16 23.09
C GLU A 293 -22.94 6.06 22.03
N VAL A 294 -21.73 5.60 21.64
CA VAL A 294 -21.53 4.65 20.54
C VAL A 294 -20.73 3.44 21.04
N GLU A 295 -21.22 2.24 20.77
CA GLU A 295 -20.56 1.00 21.17
C GLU A 295 -19.75 0.37 20.01
N ALA A 296 -18.84 -0.55 20.34
CA ALA A 296 -18.24 -1.41 19.32
C ALA A 296 -19.30 -2.36 18.75
N GLY A 297 -19.32 -2.53 17.43
CA GLY A 297 -20.34 -3.31 16.72
C GLY A 297 -21.46 -2.42 16.16
N GLU A 298 -22.65 -2.99 16.00
CA GLU A 298 -23.79 -2.33 15.37
C GLU A 298 -24.37 -1.21 16.25
N ASN A 299 -24.58 -0.05 15.63
CA ASN A 299 -25.23 1.12 16.22
C ASN A 299 -26.36 1.58 15.31
N THR A 300 -27.38 2.21 15.89
CA THR A 300 -28.49 2.80 15.15
C THR A 300 -28.87 4.15 15.74
N VAL A 301 -29.07 5.13 14.87
CA VAL A 301 -29.33 6.53 15.22
C VAL A 301 -30.62 6.97 14.54
N SER A 302 -31.55 7.51 15.32
CA SER A 302 -32.79 8.07 14.76
C SER A 302 -32.56 9.50 14.31
N TRP A 303 -33.11 9.85 13.14
CA TRP A 303 -33.23 11.22 12.68
C TRP A 303 -34.70 11.66 12.75
N ASP A 304 -34.94 12.91 13.10
CA ASP A 304 -36.27 13.48 13.32
C ASP A 304 -36.85 14.19 12.08
N GLY A 305 -36.17 14.10 10.93
CA GLY A 305 -36.63 14.68 9.68
C GLY A 305 -36.43 16.20 9.60
N LYS A 306 -35.52 16.75 10.41
CA LYS A 306 -35.20 18.17 10.42
C LYS A 306 -33.79 18.45 9.93
N ASP A 307 -33.61 19.59 9.29
CA ASP A 307 -32.31 20.10 8.89
C ASP A 307 -31.51 20.68 10.08
N ASN A 308 -30.32 21.21 9.80
CA ASN A 308 -29.45 21.88 10.77
C ASN A 308 -30.07 23.18 11.37
N GLN A 309 -31.09 23.76 10.73
CA GLN A 309 -31.81 24.94 11.22
C GLN A 309 -33.01 24.56 12.09
N GLY A 310 -33.40 23.28 12.10
CA GLY A 310 -34.53 22.75 12.85
C GLY A 310 -35.85 22.79 12.07
N ASP A 311 -35.79 23.10 10.77
CA ASP A 311 -36.95 23.09 9.88
C ASP A 311 -37.17 21.69 9.32
N MET A 312 -38.44 21.34 9.09
CA MET A 312 -38.79 20.04 8.51
C MET A 312 -38.31 19.98 7.06
N VAL A 313 -37.65 18.89 6.71
CA VAL A 313 -37.16 18.66 5.36
C VAL A 313 -38.30 18.26 4.41
N ALA A 314 -38.08 18.39 3.11
CA ALA A 314 -39.07 18.01 2.11
C ALA A 314 -39.30 16.50 2.07
N ASN A 315 -40.47 16.08 1.60
CA ASN A 315 -40.71 14.66 1.30
C ASN A 315 -39.81 14.22 0.14
N ASP A 316 -38.73 13.53 0.46
CA ASP A 316 -37.76 13.03 -0.51
C ASP A 316 -36.97 11.86 0.08
N LEU A 317 -36.00 11.37 -0.68
CA LEU A 317 -34.98 10.44 -0.22
C LEU A 317 -33.73 11.20 0.18
N TYR A 318 -33.11 10.77 1.28
CA TYR A 318 -31.91 11.35 1.83
C TYR A 318 -30.84 10.26 1.97
N GLY A 319 -29.62 10.56 1.55
CA GLY A 319 -28.46 9.70 1.80
C GLY A 319 -27.83 10.05 3.14
N TYR A 320 -26.98 9.18 3.68
CA TYR A 320 -26.13 9.54 4.80
C TYR A 320 -24.76 8.89 4.71
N VAL A 321 -23.77 9.53 5.33
CA VAL A 321 -22.44 8.96 5.57
C VAL A 321 -22.08 9.07 7.05
N ILE A 322 -21.18 8.22 7.49
CA ILE A 322 -20.69 8.19 8.87
C ILE A 322 -19.22 8.60 8.85
N LYS A 323 -18.88 9.66 9.59
CA LYS A 323 -17.52 10.13 9.75
C LYS A 323 -17.04 9.84 11.17
N THR A 324 -15.82 9.33 11.29
CA THR A 324 -15.10 9.10 12.55
C THR A 324 -13.71 9.70 12.46
N LYS A 325 -12.96 9.79 13.57
CA LYS A 325 -11.62 10.40 13.56
C LYS A 325 -10.51 9.42 13.19
N GLY A 326 -10.81 8.12 13.17
CA GLY A 326 -9.83 7.09 12.80
C GLY A 326 -10.30 5.68 13.10
N VAL A 327 -11.60 5.43 13.01
CA VAL A 327 -12.18 4.09 13.16
C VAL A 327 -12.91 3.72 11.88
N PRO A 328 -12.53 2.62 11.21
CA PRO A 328 -13.25 2.14 10.03
C PRO A 328 -14.74 1.97 10.35
N VAL A 329 -15.59 2.41 9.42
CA VAL A 329 -17.05 2.24 9.53
C VAL A 329 -17.49 1.23 8.50
N ASP A 330 -18.28 0.24 8.93
CA ASP A 330 -19.05 -0.62 8.04
C ASP A 330 -20.49 -0.09 7.97
N MET A 331 -20.88 0.39 6.79
CA MET A 331 -22.23 0.87 6.50
C MET A 331 -23.05 -0.15 5.72
N THR A 332 -22.53 -1.37 5.55
CA THR A 332 -23.23 -2.38 4.79
C THR A 332 -24.40 -2.95 5.56
N ARG A 333 -25.50 -3.23 4.86
CA ARG A 333 -26.66 -3.88 5.45
C ARG A 333 -27.15 -5.02 4.59
N THR A 334 -27.67 -6.06 5.25
CA THR A 334 -28.31 -7.19 4.59
C THR A 334 -29.80 -7.20 4.91
N GLY A 335 -30.65 -7.46 3.92
CA GLY A 335 -32.09 -7.57 4.12
C GLY A 335 -32.81 -8.23 2.95
N ILE A 336 -34.00 -8.77 3.21
CA ILE A 336 -34.87 -9.34 2.18
C ILE A 336 -35.68 -8.23 1.54
N VAL A 337 -35.73 -8.21 0.21
CA VAL A 337 -36.53 -7.23 -0.54
C VAL A 337 -37.99 -7.67 -0.55
N ASP A 338 -38.87 -6.88 0.05
CA ASP A 338 -40.31 -7.18 0.15
C ASP A 338 -41.17 -6.30 -0.77
N GLY A 339 -40.57 -5.25 -1.34
CA GLY A 339 -41.28 -4.30 -2.20
C GLY A 339 -40.35 -3.54 -3.13
N VAL A 340 -40.96 -2.90 -4.14
CA VAL A 340 -40.27 -2.00 -5.07
C VAL A 340 -41.16 -0.77 -5.26
N SER A 341 -40.54 0.41 -5.20
CA SER A 341 -41.20 1.67 -5.50
C SER A 341 -40.41 2.47 -6.52
N TYR A 342 -41.07 3.43 -7.16
CA TYR A 342 -40.42 4.34 -8.11
C TYR A 342 -40.65 5.77 -7.67
N LYS A 343 -39.57 6.55 -7.55
CA LYS A 343 -39.63 8.00 -7.38
C LYS A 343 -38.89 8.66 -8.54
N ASN A 344 -39.57 9.55 -9.25
CA ASN A 344 -39.02 10.27 -10.42
C ASN A 344 -38.40 9.36 -11.51
N GLY A 345 -38.91 8.14 -11.67
CA GLY A 345 -38.42 7.17 -12.66
C GLY A 345 -37.22 6.33 -12.19
N VAL A 346 -36.68 6.61 -11.00
CA VAL A 346 -35.66 5.79 -10.34
C VAL A 346 -36.34 4.77 -9.43
N ALA A 347 -35.84 3.54 -9.42
CA ALA A 347 -36.40 2.46 -8.63
C ALA A 347 -35.71 2.35 -7.27
N TYR A 348 -36.47 1.99 -6.24
CA TYR A 348 -35.99 1.78 -4.88
C TYR A 348 -36.57 0.49 -4.32
N LEU A 349 -35.71 -0.34 -3.74
CA LEU A 349 -36.07 -1.61 -3.13
C LEU A 349 -36.44 -1.38 -1.67
N HIS A 350 -37.58 -1.91 -1.25
CA HIS A 350 -38.02 -1.93 0.14
C HIS A 350 -37.46 -3.18 0.78
N LEU A 351 -36.85 -3.02 1.95
CA LEU A 351 -36.40 -4.13 2.78
C LEU A 351 -37.43 -4.40 3.89
N GLU A 352 -37.51 -5.65 4.35
CA GLU A 352 -38.45 -6.06 5.43
C GLU A 352 -38.31 -5.24 6.73
N ASP A 353 -37.16 -4.61 6.97
CA ASP A 353 -36.93 -3.70 8.09
C ASP A 353 -37.48 -2.27 7.87
N GLY A 354 -38.23 -2.06 6.79
CA GLY A 354 -38.91 -0.81 6.42
C GLY A 354 -38.02 0.23 5.77
N SER A 355 -36.77 -0.13 5.45
CA SER A 355 -35.82 0.78 4.85
C SER A 355 -35.74 0.67 3.32
N LEU A 356 -35.03 1.60 2.69
CA LEU A 356 -34.85 1.62 1.25
C LEU A 356 -33.41 1.38 0.84
N ALA A 357 -33.24 0.65 -0.25
CA ALA A 357 -31.99 0.47 -0.96
C ALA A 357 -32.10 0.97 -2.41
N ASP A 358 -31.06 1.63 -2.88
CA ASP A 358 -30.89 1.86 -4.31
C ASP A 358 -30.39 0.56 -4.96
N PRO A 359 -31.00 0.07 -6.05
CA PRO A 359 -30.46 -1.06 -6.81
C PRO A 359 -28.99 -0.92 -7.21
N ILE A 360 -28.50 0.32 -7.39
CA ILE A 360 -27.10 0.59 -7.72
C ILE A 360 -26.14 0.35 -6.54
N SER A 361 -26.64 0.43 -5.29
CA SER A 361 -25.83 0.24 -4.09
C SER A 361 -25.72 -1.22 -3.64
N ILE A 362 -26.27 -2.15 -4.43
CA ILE A 362 -26.26 -3.59 -4.13
C ILE A 362 -24.86 -4.16 -4.32
N LEU A 363 -24.33 -4.69 -3.23
CA LEU A 363 -23.08 -5.41 -3.14
C LEU A 363 -23.24 -6.90 -3.42
N ASN A 364 -24.38 -7.53 -3.07
CA ASN A 364 -24.63 -8.95 -3.32
C ASN A 364 -26.13 -9.30 -3.28
N ILE A 365 -26.52 -10.42 -3.90
CA ILE A 365 -27.85 -11.02 -3.90
C ILE A 365 -27.73 -12.52 -3.57
N LYS A 366 -28.51 -13.03 -2.64
CA LYS A 366 -28.62 -14.46 -2.31
C LYS A 366 -30.00 -15.03 -2.66
#